data_AF-A0A7K4D4G5-F1
#
_entry.id   AF-A0A7K4D4G5-F1
#
_cell.length_a   1.000
_cell.length_b   1.000
_cell.length_c   1.000
_cell.angle_alpha   90.00
_cell.angle_beta   90.00
_cell.angle_gamma   90.00
#
_symmetry.space_group_name_H-M   'P 1'
#
loop_
_entity.id
_entity.type
_entity.pdbx_description
1 polymer ?
#
loop_
_entity_poly.entity_id
_entity_poly.type
_entity_poly.pdbx_seq_one_letter_code
_entity_poly.pdbx_strand_id
1 'polypeptide(L)'
;GTKVRVIHVPDPASFARSLFIEALREEGVRVNSSALSLNPSERLPSAEEYPRLDRVAILRSPPFSENAKLILKVSHNMHADALLSLMASQEGNTTPEDGLVAERAFLARAGVDLDSVSLSDGSGKSPANRVTPKAVVQLLSYMASHNEFESYRDAMVTMNLTAGSNEGQLRFKGGDIVFGDALNDRTLLGSMGICGYMRTASGRDVAIALYVNNALGEVAAAGKDMRHICEAIYHAY
;
A
#
# COMPACT_ATOMS: atom_id res chain seq x y z
N GLY A 1 -17.38 23.83 -3.69
CA GLY A 1 -16.47 23.17 -2.73
C GLY A 1 -15.10 23.02 -3.36
N THR A 2 -14.04 23.22 -2.58
CA THR A 2 -12.65 23.06 -3.03
C THR A 2 -12.41 21.61 -3.49
N LYS A 3 -12.09 21.42 -4.77
CA LYS A 3 -11.70 20.10 -5.29
C LYS A 3 -10.20 19.92 -5.07
N VAL A 4 -9.83 18.94 -4.24
CA VAL A 4 -8.44 18.49 -4.14
C VAL A 4 -8.08 17.84 -5.48
N ARG A 5 -6.98 18.28 -6.10
CA ARG A 5 -6.42 17.67 -7.30
C ARG A 5 -5.07 17.08 -6.96
N VAL A 6 -4.86 15.82 -7.34
CA VAL A 6 -3.53 15.20 -7.31
C VAL A 6 -2.81 15.64 -8.57
N ILE A 7 -1.65 16.27 -8.41
CA ILE A 7 -0.79 16.69 -9.51
C ILE A 7 0.51 15.92 -9.40
N HIS A 8 0.92 15.26 -10.47
CA HIS A 8 2.23 14.64 -10.54
C HIS A 8 3.30 15.72 -10.60
N VAL A 9 4.27 15.66 -9.69
CA VAL A 9 5.44 16.53 -9.70
C VAL A 9 6.53 15.83 -10.51
N PRO A 10 6.93 16.34 -11.70
CA PRO A 10 7.88 15.65 -12.57
C PRO A 10 9.26 15.42 -11.93
N ASP A 11 9.71 16.38 -11.10
CA ASP A 11 10.95 16.30 -10.34
C ASP A 11 10.67 16.57 -8.86
N PRO A 12 10.32 15.53 -8.08
CA PRO A 12 10.03 15.67 -6.65
C PRO A 12 11.21 16.19 -5.84
N ALA A 13 12.45 15.87 -6.23
CA ALA A 13 13.64 16.27 -5.51
C ALA A 13 13.91 17.78 -5.65
N SER A 14 13.83 18.30 -6.88
CA SER A 14 13.92 19.74 -7.12
C SER A 14 12.78 20.50 -6.45
N PHE A 15 11.56 19.97 -6.51
CA PHE A 15 10.41 20.58 -5.85
C PHE A 15 10.57 20.65 -4.32
N ALA A 16 10.99 19.56 -3.68
CA ALA A 16 11.26 19.54 -2.24
C ALA A 16 12.38 20.52 -1.85
N ARG A 17 13.44 20.62 -2.68
CA ARG A 17 14.50 21.61 -2.49
C ARG A 17 13.98 23.04 -2.59
N SER A 18 13.10 23.35 -3.55
CA SER A 18 12.49 24.68 -3.67
C SER A 18 11.74 25.06 -2.39
N LEU A 19 10.86 24.16 -1.91
CA LEU A 19 10.07 24.39 -0.69
C LEU A 19 10.95 24.54 0.54
N PHE A 20 12.04 23.76 0.64
CA PHE A 20 12.96 23.87 1.77
C PHE A 20 13.73 25.19 1.77
N ILE A 21 14.15 25.68 0.59
CA ILE A 21 14.78 27.01 0.45
C ILE A 21 13.82 28.13 0.84
N GLU A 22 12.55 28.03 0.44
CA GLU A 22 11.52 29.00 0.80
C GLU A 22 11.29 29.02 2.32
N ALA A 23 11.10 27.86 2.94
CA ALA A 23 10.93 27.74 4.39
C ALA A 23 12.13 28.32 5.17
N LEU A 24 13.37 28.08 4.71
CA LEU A 24 14.55 28.67 5.33
C LEU A 24 14.56 30.21 5.24
N ARG A 25 14.13 30.77 4.12
CA ARG A 25 14.08 32.24 3.91
C ARG A 25 13.00 32.89 4.77
N GLU A 26 11.86 32.23 4.96
CA GLU A 26 10.80 32.69 5.87
C GLU A 26 11.31 32.81 7.30
N GLU A 27 12.20 31.91 7.72
CA GLU A 27 12.88 31.95 9.02
C GLU A 27 14.12 32.88 9.05
N GLY A 28 14.33 33.70 8.01
CA GLY A 28 15.42 34.68 7.93
C GLY A 28 16.79 34.11 7.57
N VAL A 29 16.89 32.82 7.21
CA VAL A 29 18.14 32.21 6.74
C VAL A 29 18.40 32.60 5.30
N ARG A 30 19.54 33.28 5.06
CA ARG A 30 19.95 33.65 3.70
C ARG A 30 20.46 32.42 2.95
N VAL A 31 19.75 32.04 1.88
CA VAL A 31 20.17 30.98 0.96
C VAL A 31 20.53 31.57 -0.40
N ASN A 32 21.82 31.52 -0.74
CA ASN A 32 22.37 32.08 -1.99
C ASN A 32 21.99 31.28 -3.24
N SER A 33 21.51 30.04 -3.07
CA SER A 33 21.06 29.22 -4.19
C SER A 33 19.66 29.64 -4.67
N SER A 34 19.42 29.56 -5.99
CA SER A 34 18.07 29.76 -6.53
C SER A 34 17.15 28.60 -6.14
N ALA A 35 15.92 28.92 -5.73
CA ALA A 35 14.87 27.94 -5.44
C ALA A 35 14.35 27.26 -6.72
N LEU A 36 14.48 27.91 -7.88
CA LEU A 36 13.97 27.41 -9.16
C LEU A 36 14.98 26.52 -9.92
N SER A 37 16.21 26.43 -9.44
CA SER A 37 17.22 25.55 -10.03
C SER A 37 16.95 24.08 -9.71
N LEU A 38 17.34 23.20 -10.63
CA LEU A 38 17.34 21.76 -10.40
C LEU A 38 18.16 21.39 -9.16
N ASN A 39 17.79 20.29 -8.51
CA ASN A 39 18.52 19.72 -7.41
C ASN A 39 19.89 19.20 -7.90
N PRO A 40 21.01 19.78 -7.45
CA PRO A 40 22.34 19.38 -7.91
C PRO A 40 22.81 18.15 -7.13
N SER A 41 22.18 17.00 -7.39
CA SER A 41 22.42 15.74 -6.67
C SER A 41 23.89 15.26 -6.75
N GLU A 42 24.59 15.63 -7.81
CA GLU A 42 26.02 15.37 -8.01
C GLU A 42 26.94 16.09 -7.01
N ARG A 43 26.42 17.12 -6.33
CA ARG A 43 27.16 17.86 -5.29
C ARG A 43 26.96 17.27 -3.89
N LEU A 44 26.14 16.22 -3.74
CA LEU A 44 25.94 15.57 -2.46
C LEU A 44 27.25 14.89 -2.02
N PRO A 45 27.59 14.92 -0.72
CA PRO A 45 28.72 14.16 -0.19
C PRO A 45 28.50 12.65 -0.42
N SER A 46 29.60 11.90 -0.47
CA SER A 46 29.53 10.44 -0.55
C SER A 46 28.86 9.83 0.70
N ALA A 47 28.42 8.57 0.60
CA ALA A 47 27.82 7.85 1.71
C ALA A 47 28.80 7.68 2.89
N GLU A 48 30.12 7.68 2.62
CA GLU A 48 31.18 7.58 3.61
C GLU A 48 31.52 8.92 4.29
N GLU A 49 31.31 10.04 3.58
CA GLU A 49 31.55 11.39 4.08
C GLU A 49 30.35 11.93 4.87
N TYR A 50 29.13 11.66 4.40
CA TYR A 50 27.91 12.22 4.98
C TYR A 50 27.79 12.04 6.51
N PRO A 51 28.07 10.86 7.09
CA PRO A 51 27.99 10.66 8.54
C PRO A 51 29.02 11.44 9.36
N ARG A 52 30.06 11.99 8.72
CA ARG A 52 31.13 12.77 9.36
C ARG A 52 30.82 14.27 9.41
N LEU A 53 29.78 14.71 8.70
CA LEU A 53 29.37 16.12 8.68
C LEU A 53 28.64 16.49 9.97
N ASP A 54 28.77 17.76 10.36
CA ASP A 54 28.04 18.29 11.51
C ASP A 54 26.54 18.29 11.24
N ARG A 55 25.80 17.50 12.02
CA ARG A 55 24.36 17.38 11.89
C ARG A 55 23.65 18.58 12.52
N VAL A 56 23.13 19.46 11.68
CA VAL A 56 22.44 20.69 12.11
C VAL A 56 20.96 20.50 12.45
N ALA A 57 20.29 19.50 11.86
CA ALA A 57 18.88 19.20 12.11
C ALA A 57 18.56 17.74 11.77
N ILE A 58 17.47 17.20 12.33
CA ILE A 58 16.89 15.91 11.96
C ILE A 58 15.37 16.07 11.87
N LEU A 59 14.80 15.62 10.75
CA LEU A 59 13.38 15.33 10.65
C LEU A 59 13.16 13.83 10.79
N ARG A 60 12.44 13.41 11.84
CA ARG A 60 12.03 12.01 12.01
C ARG A 60 10.63 11.84 11.44
N SER A 61 10.43 10.84 10.59
CA SER A 61 9.10 10.49 10.12
C SER A 61 8.21 10.01 11.27
N PRO A 62 6.88 9.99 11.08
CA PRO A 62 6.00 9.16 11.89
C PRO A 62 6.49 7.70 11.92
N PRO A 63 6.07 6.90 12.92
CA PRO A 63 6.38 5.47 12.96
C PRO A 63 5.84 4.78 11.72
N PHE A 64 6.48 3.67 11.33
CA PHE A 64 6.11 2.92 10.13
C PHE A 64 4.63 2.48 10.13
N SER A 65 4.05 2.23 11.30
CA SER A 65 2.62 1.90 11.46
C SER A 65 1.69 2.94 10.84
N GLU A 66 2.02 4.23 10.89
CA GLU A 66 1.21 5.27 10.23
C GLU A 66 1.37 5.24 8.70
N ASN A 67 2.54 4.85 8.19
CA ASN A 67 2.74 4.63 6.75
C ASN A 67 1.95 3.40 6.27
N ALA A 68 2.03 2.29 7.00
CA ALA A 68 1.26 1.07 6.72
C ALA A 68 -0.25 1.34 6.76
N LYS A 69 -0.71 2.13 7.73
CA LYS A 69 -2.11 2.60 7.81
C LYS A 69 -2.51 3.43 6.61
N LEU A 70 -1.68 4.36 6.14
CA LEU A 70 -1.97 5.12 4.94
C LEU A 70 -2.08 4.21 3.71
N ILE A 71 -1.16 3.25 3.54
CA ILE A 71 -1.21 2.29 2.43
C ILE A 71 -2.49 1.45 2.51
N LEU A 72 -2.81 0.89 3.68
CA LEU A 72 -3.92 -0.06 3.81
C LEU A 72 -5.29 0.63 3.82
N LYS A 73 -5.44 1.82 4.42
CA LYS A 73 -6.72 2.54 4.49
C LYS A 73 -7.11 3.21 3.17
N VAL A 74 -6.16 3.84 2.49
CA VAL A 74 -6.46 4.66 1.30
C VAL A 74 -5.78 4.16 0.02
N SER A 75 -5.15 2.98 0.07
CA SER A 75 -4.49 2.35 -1.09
C SER A 75 -3.43 3.26 -1.73
N HIS A 76 -2.54 3.82 -0.90
CA HIS A 76 -1.54 4.79 -1.35
C HIS A 76 -0.41 4.15 -2.16
N ASN A 77 -0.64 3.99 -3.46
CA ASN A 77 0.23 3.24 -4.38
C ASN A 77 1.69 3.68 -4.37
N MET A 78 1.96 5.00 -4.41
CA MET A 78 3.33 5.52 -4.40
C MET A 78 4.10 5.10 -3.14
N HIS A 79 3.42 5.00 -2.00
CA HIS A 79 4.07 4.55 -0.77
C HIS A 79 4.33 3.05 -0.83
N ALA A 80 3.36 2.26 -1.30
CA ALA A 80 3.52 0.83 -1.47
C ALA A 80 4.69 0.48 -2.41
N ASP A 81 4.82 1.17 -3.54
CA ASP A 81 5.95 0.98 -4.46
C ASP A 81 7.29 1.41 -3.81
N ALA A 82 7.30 2.53 -3.08
CA ALA A 82 8.50 3.01 -2.38
C ALA A 82 8.95 2.10 -1.22
N LEU A 83 8.05 1.26 -0.66
CA LEU A 83 8.42 0.31 0.38
C LEU A 83 9.43 -0.73 -0.11
N LEU A 84 9.39 -1.11 -1.38
CA LEU A 84 10.35 -2.05 -1.94
C LEU A 84 11.77 -1.50 -1.83
N SER A 85 12.01 -0.26 -2.28
CA SER A 85 13.30 0.42 -2.12
C SER A 85 13.67 0.64 -0.65
N LEU A 86 12.71 0.90 0.23
CA LEU A 86 12.98 1.04 1.66
C LEU A 86 13.45 -0.29 2.27
N MET A 87 12.83 -1.41 1.91
CA MET A 87 13.28 -2.74 2.35
C MET A 87 14.66 -3.07 1.81
N ALA A 88 14.92 -2.77 0.52
CA ALA A 88 16.24 -2.94 -0.08
C ALA A 88 17.33 -2.15 0.67
N SER A 89 17.01 -0.93 1.11
CA SER A 89 17.96 -0.05 1.82
C SER A 89 18.47 -0.61 3.14
N GLN A 90 17.69 -1.49 3.79
CA GLN A 90 18.14 -2.15 5.02
C GLN A 90 19.30 -3.12 4.79
N GLU A 91 19.43 -3.62 3.57
CA GLU A 91 20.49 -4.54 3.13
C GLU A 91 21.58 -3.82 2.31
N GLY A 92 21.56 -2.47 2.28
CA GLY A 92 22.51 -1.66 1.52
C GLY A 92 22.20 -1.55 0.01
N ASN A 93 21.06 -2.06 -0.43
CA ASN A 93 20.59 -1.96 -1.81
C ASN A 93 19.59 -0.80 -1.97
N THR A 94 19.24 -0.40 -3.19
CA THR A 94 18.34 0.76 -3.40
C THR A 94 17.25 0.54 -4.44
N THR A 95 17.26 -0.60 -5.12
CA THR A 95 16.32 -0.85 -6.21
C THR A 95 15.03 -1.51 -5.70
N PRO A 96 13.86 -1.23 -6.31
CA PRO A 96 12.64 -1.96 -6.01
C PRO A 96 12.79 -3.48 -6.22
N GLU A 97 13.58 -3.90 -7.20
CA GLU A 97 13.85 -5.31 -7.51
C GLU A 97 14.55 -6.03 -6.34
N ASP A 98 15.53 -5.38 -5.72
CA ASP A 98 16.17 -5.88 -4.49
C ASP A 98 15.16 -5.95 -3.32
N GLY A 99 14.19 -5.03 -3.29
CA GLY A 99 13.08 -5.05 -2.35
C GLY A 99 12.19 -6.28 -2.50
N LEU A 100 11.90 -6.69 -3.74
CA LEU A 100 11.13 -7.91 -4.03
C LEU A 100 11.87 -9.18 -3.58
N VAL A 101 13.20 -9.17 -3.55
CA VAL A 101 13.99 -10.28 -2.98
C VAL A 101 13.74 -10.40 -1.46
N ALA A 102 13.72 -9.27 -0.75
CA ALA A 102 13.40 -9.23 0.68
C ALA A 102 11.94 -9.68 0.94
N GLU A 103 11.00 -9.25 0.10
CA GLU A 103 9.59 -9.68 0.17
C GLU A 103 9.44 -11.18 -0.07
N ARG A 104 10.10 -11.73 -1.09
CA ARG A 104 10.14 -13.19 -1.35
C ARG A 104 10.63 -13.97 -0.14
N ALA A 105 11.71 -13.50 0.50
CA ALA A 105 12.25 -14.14 1.69
C ALA A 105 11.26 -14.09 2.87
N PHE A 106 10.52 -12.99 3.01
CA PHE A 106 9.46 -12.87 4.01
C PHE A 106 8.28 -13.82 3.74
N LEU A 107 7.78 -13.86 2.50
CA LEU A 107 6.69 -14.76 2.11
C LEU A 107 7.04 -16.23 2.33
N ALA A 108 8.28 -16.63 2.02
CA ALA A 108 8.78 -17.97 2.30
C ALA A 108 8.75 -18.29 3.81
N ARG A 109 9.21 -17.36 4.66
CA ARG A 109 9.14 -17.52 6.13
C ARG A 109 7.70 -17.59 6.64
N ALA A 110 6.78 -16.88 5.98
CA ALA A 110 5.36 -16.91 6.28
C ALA A 110 4.66 -18.22 5.82
N GLY A 111 5.39 -19.14 5.18
CA GLY A 111 4.83 -20.40 4.68
C GLY A 111 3.91 -20.22 3.46
N VAL A 112 4.02 -19.10 2.76
CA VAL A 112 3.31 -18.85 1.51
C VAL A 112 3.93 -19.69 0.40
N ASP A 113 3.08 -20.35 -0.38
CA ASP A 113 3.50 -21.06 -1.58
C ASP A 113 3.94 -20.06 -2.66
N LEU A 114 5.26 -19.95 -2.88
CA LEU A 114 5.82 -18.97 -3.81
C LEU A 114 5.43 -19.22 -5.27
N ASP A 115 5.13 -20.47 -5.66
CA ASP A 115 4.67 -20.78 -7.02
C ASP A 115 3.25 -20.25 -7.28
N SER A 116 2.54 -19.85 -6.22
CA SER A 116 1.20 -19.27 -6.26
C SER A 116 1.19 -17.73 -6.20
N VAL A 117 2.37 -17.11 -6.27
CA VAL A 117 2.58 -15.66 -6.19
C VAL A 117 3.53 -15.17 -7.30
N SER A 118 3.16 -14.08 -7.96
CA SER A 118 4.00 -13.30 -8.86
C SER A 118 3.79 -11.83 -8.49
N LEU A 119 4.87 -11.13 -8.14
CA LEU A 119 4.85 -9.70 -7.79
C LEU A 119 5.95 -8.98 -8.57
N SER A 120 5.61 -7.79 -9.07
CA SER A 120 6.48 -6.95 -9.89
C SER A 120 6.45 -5.48 -9.48
N ASP A 121 5.57 -5.12 -8.55
CA ASP A 121 5.52 -3.83 -7.89
C ASP A 121 4.96 -4.01 -6.47
N GLY A 122 4.97 -2.95 -5.66
CA GLY A 122 4.40 -2.98 -4.31
C GLY A 122 2.92 -2.58 -4.28
N SER A 123 2.46 -1.81 -5.27
CA SER A 123 1.11 -1.25 -5.29
C SER A 123 0.03 -2.19 -5.84
N GLY A 124 0.40 -3.26 -6.54
CA GLY A 124 -0.56 -4.18 -7.16
C GLY A 124 -1.06 -3.75 -8.53
N LYS A 125 -0.55 -2.66 -9.12
CA LYS A 125 -1.02 -2.12 -10.42
C LYS A 125 -0.55 -2.94 -11.61
N SER A 126 0.61 -3.57 -11.49
CA SER A 126 1.22 -4.27 -12.59
C SER A 126 0.34 -5.43 -13.03
N PRO A 127 0.07 -5.56 -14.34
CA PRO A 127 -0.67 -6.69 -14.89
C PRO A 127 0.12 -8.00 -14.82
N ALA A 128 1.38 -8.00 -14.36
CA ALA A 128 2.15 -9.21 -14.09
C ALA A 128 1.91 -9.77 -12.66
N ASN A 129 1.23 -9.01 -11.80
CA ASN A 129 0.96 -9.46 -10.44
C ASN A 129 -0.11 -10.57 -10.42
N ARG A 130 0.17 -11.68 -9.75
CA ARG A 130 -0.74 -12.82 -9.57
C ARG A 130 -0.63 -13.32 -8.15
N VAL A 131 -1.77 -13.60 -7.53
CA VAL A 131 -1.84 -14.28 -6.24
C VAL A 131 -3.02 -15.25 -6.27
N THR A 132 -2.91 -16.36 -5.56
CA THR A 132 -4.09 -17.21 -5.28
C THR A 132 -4.77 -16.77 -3.97
N PRO A 133 -6.09 -16.97 -3.82
CA PRO A 133 -6.75 -16.73 -2.53
C PRO A 133 -6.08 -17.48 -1.37
N LYS A 134 -5.61 -18.71 -1.64
CA LYS A 134 -4.90 -19.54 -0.66
C LYS A 134 -3.59 -18.89 -0.20
N ALA A 135 -2.77 -18.37 -1.12
CA ALA A 135 -1.52 -17.67 -0.81
C ALA A 135 -1.75 -16.49 0.15
N VAL A 136 -2.80 -15.72 -0.14
CA VAL A 136 -3.16 -14.54 0.66
C VAL A 136 -3.68 -14.95 2.02
N VAL A 137 -4.51 -16.01 2.11
CA VAL A 137 -4.95 -16.56 3.40
C VAL A 137 -3.78 -17.12 4.21
N GLN A 138 -2.76 -17.73 3.58
CA GLN A 138 -1.54 -18.16 4.27
C GLN A 138 -0.81 -16.97 4.90
N LEU A 139 -0.59 -15.90 4.12
CA LEU A 139 0.02 -14.67 4.63
C LEU A 139 -0.78 -14.06 5.78
N LEU A 140 -2.11 -13.94 5.62
CA LEU A 140 -2.99 -13.42 6.68
C LEU A 140 -2.94 -14.30 7.92
N SER A 141 -2.90 -15.63 7.77
CA SER A 141 -2.83 -16.56 8.90
C SER A 141 -1.49 -16.43 9.64
N TYR A 142 -0.38 -16.26 8.91
CA TYR A 142 0.92 -15.96 9.53
C TYR A 142 0.86 -14.63 10.29
N MET A 143 0.34 -13.58 9.66
CA MET A 143 0.21 -12.26 10.27
C MET A 143 -0.67 -12.26 11.52
N ALA A 144 -1.70 -13.12 11.60
CA ALA A 144 -2.52 -13.28 12.80
C ALA A 144 -1.76 -13.78 14.04
N SER A 145 -0.60 -14.43 13.84
CA SER A 145 0.31 -14.86 14.91
C SER A 145 1.50 -13.91 15.12
N HIS A 146 1.63 -12.88 14.30
CA HIS A 146 2.76 -11.96 14.33
C HIS A 146 2.60 -10.91 15.43
N ASN A 147 3.71 -10.42 16.00
CA ASN A 147 3.70 -9.41 17.07
C ASN A 147 3.03 -8.08 16.64
N GLU A 148 3.10 -7.75 15.35
CA GLU A 148 2.46 -6.56 14.75
C GLU A 148 1.00 -6.78 14.30
N PHE A 149 0.37 -7.92 14.62
CA PHE A 149 -0.97 -8.26 14.13
C PHE A 149 -2.02 -7.16 14.38
N GLU A 150 -2.09 -6.67 15.61
CA GLU A 150 -3.08 -5.66 16.01
C GLU A 150 -2.91 -4.37 15.19
N SER A 151 -1.68 -3.86 15.09
CA SER A 151 -1.34 -2.69 14.27
C SER A 151 -1.69 -2.90 12.79
N TYR A 152 -1.37 -4.09 12.23
CA TYR A 152 -1.65 -4.44 10.84
C TYR A 152 -3.14 -4.55 10.55
N ARG A 153 -3.90 -5.20 11.43
CA ARG A 153 -5.36 -5.36 11.32
C ARG A 153 -6.08 -4.01 11.45
N ASP A 154 -5.66 -3.17 12.39
CA ASP A 154 -6.32 -1.88 12.64
C ASP A 154 -6.04 -0.85 11.53
N ALA A 155 -4.94 -1.02 10.81
CA ALA A 155 -4.62 -0.31 9.58
C ALA A 155 -5.56 -0.66 8.40
N MET A 156 -6.29 -1.78 8.43
CA MET A 156 -7.24 -2.16 7.37
C MET A 156 -8.57 -1.40 7.46
N VAL A 157 -9.28 -1.27 6.34
CA VAL A 157 -10.63 -0.65 6.27
C VAL A 157 -11.64 -1.52 7.02
N THR A 158 -12.66 -0.91 7.62
CA THR A 158 -13.76 -1.63 8.29
C THR A 158 -15.01 -1.61 7.43
N MET A 159 -15.62 -2.78 7.21
CA MET A 159 -16.96 -2.91 6.64
C MET A 159 -17.87 -3.63 7.64
N ASN A 160 -19.05 -3.07 7.88
CA ASN A 160 -20.09 -3.73 8.66
C ASN A 160 -20.87 -4.69 7.75
N LEU A 161 -20.93 -5.96 8.14
CA LEU A 161 -21.66 -7.03 7.46
C LEU A 161 -23.08 -7.19 8.00
N THR A 162 -23.38 -6.61 9.16
CA THR A 162 -24.72 -6.60 9.75
C THR A 162 -25.25 -5.16 9.84
N ALA A 163 -26.56 -5.00 9.89
CA ALA A 163 -27.18 -3.71 10.13
C ALA A 163 -27.18 -3.38 11.63
N GLY A 164 -26.63 -2.22 12.00
CA GLY A 164 -26.93 -1.57 13.28
C GLY A 164 -26.19 -2.04 14.54
N SER A 165 -25.21 -2.94 14.45
CA SER A 165 -24.34 -3.30 15.59
C SER A 165 -22.85 -3.18 15.25
N ASN A 166 -22.00 -3.15 16.29
CA ASN A 166 -20.54 -3.28 16.13
C ASN A 166 -20.11 -4.75 15.91
N GLU A 167 -21.07 -5.67 15.82
CA GLU A 167 -20.82 -7.09 15.54
C GLU A 167 -20.81 -7.33 14.03
N GLY A 168 -20.15 -8.40 13.56
CA GLY A 168 -20.03 -8.67 12.13
C GLY A 168 -19.22 -7.60 11.37
N GLN A 169 -18.06 -7.24 11.91
CA GLN A 169 -17.10 -6.37 11.21
C GLN A 169 -16.08 -7.20 10.44
N LEU A 170 -15.87 -6.82 9.19
CA LEU A 170 -14.74 -7.26 8.38
C LEU A 170 -13.69 -6.14 8.35
N ARG A 171 -12.49 -6.45 8.82
CA ARG A 171 -11.28 -5.63 8.65
C ARG A 171 -10.59 -6.10 7.38
N PHE A 172 -10.55 -5.28 6.34
CA PHE A 172 -10.07 -5.71 5.02
C PHE A 172 -9.21 -4.68 4.29
N LYS A 173 -8.37 -5.19 3.39
CA LYS A 173 -7.85 -4.44 2.26
C LYS A 173 -8.64 -4.82 1.02
N GLY A 174 -9.19 -3.81 0.36
CA GLY A 174 -9.84 -3.93 -0.94
C GLY A 174 -9.07 -3.20 -2.03
N GLY A 175 -9.39 -3.49 -3.28
CA GLY A 175 -8.89 -2.74 -4.43
C GLY A 175 -9.50 -3.25 -5.73
N ASP A 176 -9.49 -2.39 -6.74
CA ASP A 176 -10.00 -2.69 -8.07
C ASP A 176 -9.14 -2.06 -9.16
N ILE A 177 -9.13 -2.73 -10.32
CA ILE A 177 -8.57 -2.23 -11.56
C ILE A 177 -9.69 -2.28 -12.58
N VAL A 178 -9.98 -1.13 -13.17
CA VAL A 178 -11.05 -0.96 -14.16
C VAL A 178 -10.46 -0.40 -15.46
N PHE A 179 -11.02 -0.82 -16.58
CA PHE A 179 -10.62 -0.37 -17.91
C PHE A 179 -11.82 0.21 -18.64
N GLY A 180 -11.60 1.19 -19.52
CA GLY A 180 -12.64 1.67 -20.44
C GLY A 180 -12.81 0.72 -21.63
N ASP A 181 -14.05 0.40 -21.96
CA ASP A 181 -14.45 -0.31 -23.18
C ASP A 181 -15.16 0.69 -24.10
N ALA A 182 -14.37 1.35 -24.95
CA ALA A 182 -14.87 2.40 -25.85
C ALA A 182 -15.78 1.85 -26.97
N LEU A 183 -15.66 0.56 -27.32
CA LEU A 183 -16.50 -0.05 -28.35
C LEU A 183 -17.96 -0.16 -27.88
N ASN A 184 -18.16 -0.51 -26.60
CA ASN A 184 -19.48 -0.76 -26.03
C ASN A 184 -19.93 0.34 -25.04
N ASP A 185 -19.20 1.46 -24.96
CA ASP A 185 -19.44 2.57 -24.04
C ASP A 185 -19.67 2.11 -22.58
N ARG A 186 -18.76 1.26 -22.08
CA ARG A 186 -18.85 0.69 -20.73
C ARG A 186 -17.51 0.60 -20.02
N THR A 187 -17.54 0.16 -18.77
CA THR A 187 -16.35 -0.19 -17.99
C THR A 187 -16.18 -1.71 -17.95
N LEU A 188 -14.94 -2.17 -18.08
CA LEU A 188 -14.54 -3.56 -17.85
C LEU A 188 -13.91 -3.66 -16.46
N LEU A 189 -14.35 -4.64 -15.67
CA LEU A 189 -13.66 -4.97 -14.43
C LEU A 189 -12.46 -5.86 -14.76
N GLY A 190 -11.26 -5.28 -14.68
CA GLY A 190 -10.01 -6.02 -14.82
C GLY A 190 -9.81 -6.98 -13.65
N SER A 191 -9.84 -6.43 -12.43
CA SER A 191 -9.76 -7.20 -11.20
C SER A 191 -10.44 -6.46 -10.05
N MET A 192 -11.05 -7.21 -9.14
CA MET A 192 -11.51 -6.73 -7.83
C MET A 192 -11.09 -7.75 -6.78
N GLY A 193 -10.54 -7.26 -5.67
CA GLY A 193 -10.11 -8.10 -4.56
C GLY A 193 -10.56 -7.57 -3.22
N ILE A 194 -10.87 -8.48 -2.30
CA ILE A 194 -11.06 -8.21 -0.88
C ILE A 194 -10.36 -9.30 -0.06
N CYS A 195 -9.52 -8.91 0.88
CA CYS A 195 -8.91 -9.85 1.82
C CYS A 195 -8.77 -9.23 3.21
N GLY A 196 -8.81 -10.06 4.25
CA GLY A 196 -8.71 -9.59 5.62
C GLY A 196 -9.29 -10.55 6.64
N TYR A 197 -9.75 -10.01 7.77
CA TYR A 197 -10.15 -10.76 8.95
C TYR A 197 -11.57 -10.39 9.39
N MET A 198 -12.32 -11.39 9.82
CA MET A 198 -13.59 -11.18 10.52
C MET A 198 -13.72 -12.19 11.66
N ARG A 199 -14.49 -11.82 12.68
CA ARG A 199 -15.05 -12.77 13.62
C ARG A 199 -16.46 -13.12 13.15
N THR A 200 -16.73 -14.40 12.93
CA THR A 200 -17.99 -14.90 12.39
C THR A 200 -19.10 -14.90 13.45
N ALA A 201 -20.34 -15.16 13.03
CA ALA A 201 -21.49 -15.20 13.92
C ALA A 201 -21.39 -16.33 14.96
N SER A 202 -20.72 -17.45 14.65
CA SER A 202 -20.45 -18.50 15.64
C SER A 202 -19.34 -18.15 16.64
N GLY A 203 -18.64 -17.02 16.41
CA GLY A 203 -17.50 -16.58 17.22
C GLY A 203 -16.15 -17.13 16.76
N ARG A 204 -16.05 -17.63 15.52
CA ARG A 204 -14.78 -18.09 14.94
C ARG A 204 -14.03 -16.93 14.30
N ASP A 205 -12.73 -16.82 14.56
CA ASP A 205 -11.87 -15.90 13.82
C ASP A 205 -11.48 -16.53 12.48
N VAL A 206 -11.69 -15.81 11.38
CA VAL A 206 -11.39 -16.29 10.03
C VAL A 206 -10.63 -15.23 9.23
N ALA A 207 -9.69 -15.70 8.42
CA ALA A 207 -9.08 -14.93 7.35
C ALA A 207 -9.78 -15.26 6.01
N ILE A 208 -10.05 -14.24 5.20
CA ILE A 208 -10.69 -14.40 3.90
C ILE A 208 -9.86 -13.74 2.79
N ALA A 209 -10.02 -14.26 1.57
CA ALA A 209 -9.55 -13.63 0.36
C ALA A 209 -10.51 -14.00 -0.79
N LEU A 210 -11.07 -12.99 -1.46
CA LEU A 210 -11.99 -13.15 -2.58
C LEU A 210 -11.49 -12.29 -3.73
N TYR A 211 -11.56 -12.83 -4.95
CA TYR A 211 -11.12 -12.16 -6.16
C TYR A 211 -12.10 -12.40 -7.30
N VAL A 212 -12.36 -11.36 -8.09
CA VAL A 212 -13.12 -11.41 -9.34
C VAL A 212 -12.23 -10.79 -10.41
N ASN A 213 -12.00 -11.50 -11.51
CA ASN A 213 -11.15 -11.03 -12.61
C ASN A 213 -11.92 -11.06 -13.93
N ASN A 214 -11.60 -10.12 -14.82
CA ASN A 214 -12.07 -10.07 -16.20
C ASN A 214 -13.60 -10.19 -16.35
N ALA A 215 -14.35 -9.54 -15.46
CA ALA A 215 -15.80 -9.61 -15.48
C ALA A 215 -16.40 -8.56 -16.42
N LEU A 216 -17.35 -9.00 -17.23
CA LEU A 216 -18.23 -8.12 -17.99
C LEU A 216 -19.39 -7.70 -17.08
N GLY A 217 -19.61 -6.41 -16.89
CA GLY A 217 -20.72 -5.89 -16.08
C GLY A 217 -20.35 -4.65 -15.28
N GLU A 218 -21.29 -4.17 -14.48
CA GLU A 218 -21.08 -3.00 -13.64
C GLU A 218 -20.17 -3.32 -12.45
N VAL A 219 -19.11 -2.53 -12.28
CA VAL A 219 -18.17 -2.63 -11.15
C VAL A 219 -18.90 -2.60 -9.80
N ALA A 220 -19.96 -1.79 -9.70
CA ALA A 220 -20.78 -1.69 -8.50
C ALA A 220 -21.52 -3.00 -8.15
N ALA A 221 -22.01 -3.72 -9.16
CA ALA A 221 -22.68 -5.01 -8.96
C ALA A 221 -21.70 -6.07 -8.42
N ALA A 222 -20.49 -6.15 -9.02
CA ALA A 222 -19.44 -7.05 -8.52
C ALA A 222 -19.07 -6.74 -7.07
N GLY A 223 -18.92 -5.46 -6.71
CA GLY A 223 -18.67 -5.04 -5.33
C GLY A 223 -19.80 -5.45 -4.36
N LYS A 224 -21.05 -5.33 -4.79
CA LYS A 224 -22.23 -5.77 -4.01
C LYS A 224 -22.23 -7.28 -3.80
N ASP A 225 -21.93 -8.05 -4.83
CA ASP A 225 -21.88 -9.52 -4.75
C ASP A 225 -20.74 -9.99 -3.84
N MET A 226 -19.55 -9.38 -3.93
CA MET A 226 -18.46 -9.68 -2.99
C MET A 226 -18.86 -9.39 -1.54
N ARG A 227 -19.60 -8.29 -1.30
CA ARG A 227 -20.12 -7.98 0.04
C ARG A 227 -21.10 -9.05 0.52
N HIS A 228 -22.05 -9.48 -0.31
CA HIS A 228 -22.97 -10.56 0.05
C HIS A 228 -22.25 -11.88 0.35
N ILE A 229 -21.18 -12.21 -0.38
CA ILE A 229 -20.36 -13.39 -0.08
C ILE A 229 -19.72 -13.27 1.30
N CYS A 230 -19.19 -12.09 1.66
CA CYS A 230 -18.65 -11.86 3.00
C CYS A 230 -19.71 -12.00 4.10
N GLU A 231 -20.93 -11.49 3.87
CA GLU A 231 -22.07 -11.66 4.78
C GLU A 231 -22.46 -13.13 4.94
N ALA A 232 -22.50 -13.87 3.83
CA ALA A 232 -22.79 -15.30 3.85
C ALA A 232 -21.74 -16.09 4.63
N ILE A 233 -20.44 -15.77 4.46
CA ILE A 233 -19.35 -16.38 5.25
C ILE A 233 -19.50 -16.06 6.73
N TYR A 234 -19.80 -14.80 7.07
CA TYR A 234 -20.03 -14.38 8.45
C TYR A 234 -21.14 -15.20 9.13
N HIS A 235 -22.24 -15.46 8.43
CA HIS A 235 -23.37 -16.22 8.98
C HIS A 235 -23.19 -17.74 8.96
N ALA A 236 -22.46 -18.27 7.99
CA ALA A 236 -22.31 -19.71 7.79
C ALA A 236 -21.30 -20.36 8.76
N TYR A 237 -20.34 -19.57 9.27
CA TYR A 237 -19.25 -20.03 10.12
C TYR A 237 -19.24 -19.33 11.47
#